data_AF-A0A3P7K174-F1
#
_entry.id   AF-A0A3P7K174-F1
#
_cell.length_a   1.000
_cell.length_b   1.000
_cell.length_c   1.000
_cell.angle_alpha   90.00
_cell.angle_beta   90.00
_cell.angle_gamma   90.00
#
_symmetry.space_group_name_H-M   'P 1'
#
loop_
_entity.id
_entity.type
_entity.pdbx_description
1 polymer ?
#
loop_
_entity_poly.entity_id
_entity_poly.type
_entity_poly.pdbx_seq_one_letter_code
_entity_poly.pdbx_strand_id
1 'polypeptide(L)'
;FQRAIIQSGAATAPWAIEPRDVALQRTVIIYNAMKCGNMSLQDPDYDKILYCLQRADADLLRENEWAPVREFADFPWVPVVDGDFLVESAQTSLRQERQDQNREIKGFSHEIIFELKLNYMHNNSLQFYFA
;
A
#
# COMPACT_ATOMS: atom_id res chain seq x y z
N PHE A 1 -1.50 -18.15 -14.91
CA PHE A 1 -1.23 -17.50 -16.21
C PHE A 1 0.23 -17.74 -16.59
N GLN A 2 0.61 -17.68 -17.87
CA GLN A 2 1.99 -17.95 -18.33
C GLN A 2 2.78 -16.70 -18.73
N ARG A 3 2.09 -15.60 -19.05
CA ARG A 3 2.70 -14.34 -19.49
C ARG A 3 1.98 -13.18 -18.80
N ALA A 4 2.74 -12.14 -18.48
CA ALA A 4 2.24 -10.91 -17.89
C ALA A 4 2.79 -9.71 -18.66
N ILE A 5 1.97 -8.67 -18.80
CA ILE A 5 2.39 -7.35 -19.27
C ILE A 5 2.26 -6.42 -18.06
N ILE A 6 3.35 -5.75 -17.70
CA ILE A 6 3.39 -4.81 -16.58
C ILE A 6 3.67 -3.43 -17.15
N GLN A 7 2.70 -2.52 -17.02
CA GLN A 7 2.82 -1.14 -17.50
C GLN A 7 3.00 -0.22 -16.30
N SER A 8 4.12 0.49 -16.28
CA SER A 8 4.40 1.55 -15.31
C SER A 8 4.31 1.19 -13.82
N GLY A 9 4.50 -0.09 -13.49
CA GLY A 9 4.50 -0.60 -12.12
C GLY A 9 5.61 -1.62 -11.89
N ALA A 10 5.97 -1.81 -10.62
CA ALA A 10 6.90 -2.86 -10.22
C ALA A 10 6.55 -3.33 -8.82
N ALA A 11 6.61 -4.64 -8.57
CA ALA A 11 6.41 -5.21 -7.22
C ALA A 11 7.47 -4.73 -6.21
N THR A 12 8.61 -4.22 -6.69
CA THR A 12 9.67 -3.63 -5.86
C THR A 12 9.52 -2.13 -5.67
N ALA A 13 8.47 -1.50 -6.21
CA ALA A 13 8.23 -0.08 -6.00
C ALA A 13 7.95 0.18 -4.51
N PRO A 14 8.41 1.31 -3.95
CA PRO A 14 8.27 1.60 -2.51
C PRO A 14 6.80 1.73 -2.06
N TRP A 15 5.89 1.94 -3.02
CA TRP A 15 4.46 2.10 -2.79
C TRP A 15 3.65 0.83 -3.06
N ALA A 16 4.29 -0.28 -3.46
CA ALA A 16 3.58 -1.46 -3.96
C ALA A 16 3.25 -2.49 -2.86
N ILE A 17 4.06 -2.58 -1.81
CA ILE A 17 3.92 -3.59 -0.74
C ILE A 17 4.27 -2.97 0.60
N GLU A 18 3.49 -3.27 1.63
CA GLU A 18 3.72 -2.83 3.01
C GLU A 18 4.02 -4.02 3.94
N PRO A 19 4.91 -3.87 4.93
CA PRO A 19 5.05 -4.83 6.02
C PRO A 19 3.80 -4.95 6.89
N ARG A 20 3.56 -6.15 7.44
CA ARG A 20 2.38 -6.44 8.26
C ARG A 20 2.27 -5.58 9.50
N ASP A 21 3.38 -5.31 10.17
CA ASP A 21 3.43 -4.46 11.37
C ASP A 21 3.03 -3.01 11.06
N VAL A 22 3.50 -2.45 9.93
CA VAL A 22 3.11 -1.11 9.50
C VAL A 22 1.63 -1.07 9.14
N ALA A 23 1.14 -2.05 8.36
CA ALA A 23 -0.28 -2.15 8.03
C ALA A 23 -1.16 -2.19 9.29
N LEU A 24 -0.76 -2.98 10.29
CA LEU A 24 -1.46 -3.06 11.57
C LEU A 24 -1.43 -1.72 12.34
N GLN A 25 -0.30 -1.00 12.36
CA GLN A 25 -0.24 0.33 12.96
C GLN A 25 -1.17 1.33 12.25
N ARG A 26 -1.28 1.26 10.92
CA ARG A 26 -2.22 2.09 10.15
C ARG A 26 -3.67 1.81 10.53
N THR A 27 -4.03 0.56 10.83
CA THR A 27 -5.40 0.23 11.31
C THR A 27 -5.75 0.91 12.63
N VAL A 28 -4.78 1.06 13.55
CA VAL A 28 -4.98 1.78 14.81
C VAL A 28 -5.16 3.28 14.56
N ILE A 29 -4.41 3.84 13.62
CA ILE A 29 -4.49 5.27 13.27
C ILE A 29 -5.86 5.59 12.66
N ILE A 30 -6.33 4.83 11.67
CA ILE A 30 -7.66 5.07 11.08
C ILE A 30 -8.78 4.87 12.10
N TYR A 31 -8.67 3.87 12.99
CA TYR A 31 -9.62 3.66 14.08
C TYR A 31 -9.77 4.90 14.97
N ASN A 32 -8.64 5.52 15.34
CA ASN A 32 -8.63 6.75 16.12
C ASN A 32 -9.15 7.96 15.31
N ALA A 33 -8.81 8.04 14.01
CA ALA A 33 -9.26 9.12 13.12
C ALA A 33 -10.79 9.11 12.91
N MET A 34 -11.36 7.91 12.76
CA MET A 34 -12.81 7.70 12.67
C MET A 34 -13.55 7.90 14.00
N LYS A 35 -12.83 8.22 15.08
CA LYS A 35 -13.38 8.44 16.42
C LYS A 35 -14.14 7.21 16.97
N CYS A 36 -13.73 6.01 16.58
CA CYS A 36 -14.27 4.75 17.15
C CYS A 36 -13.95 4.63 18.66
N GLY A 37 -12.83 5.20 19.08
CA GLY A 37 -12.35 5.22 20.46
C GLY A 37 -10.94 5.80 20.51
N ASN A 38 -10.21 5.51 21.60
CA ASN A 38 -8.80 5.85 21.70
C ASN A 38 -8.00 4.57 21.97
N MET A 39 -7.11 4.23 21.04
CA MET A 39 -6.28 3.03 21.10
C MET A 39 -4.82 3.39 20.94
N SER A 40 -3.97 2.78 21.78
CA SER A 40 -2.53 2.94 21.70
C SER A 40 -1.91 1.96 20.71
N LEU A 41 -0.78 2.34 20.11
CA LEU A 41 0.03 1.48 19.24
C LEU A 41 0.77 0.37 20.00
N GLN A 42 0.97 0.49 21.32
CA GLN A 42 1.73 -0.50 22.08
C GLN A 42 0.96 -1.80 22.36
N ASP A 43 -0.35 -1.71 22.54
CA ASP A 43 -1.22 -2.87 22.82
C ASP A 43 -2.62 -2.66 22.20
N PRO A 44 -2.72 -2.76 20.86
CA PRO A 44 -3.97 -2.56 20.16
C PRO A 44 -4.89 -3.79 20.24
N ASP A 45 -6.17 -3.54 20.52
CA ASP A 45 -7.24 -4.53 20.47
C ASP A 45 -7.82 -4.59 19.04
N TYR A 46 -7.28 -5.49 18.22
CA TYR A 46 -7.67 -5.63 16.82
C TYR A 46 -9.12 -6.11 16.63
N ASP A 47 -9.69 -6.82 17.61
CA ASP A 47 -11.09 -7.26 17.53
C ASP A 47 -12.04 -6.05 17.64
N LYS A 48 -11.73 -5.10 18.53
CA LYS A 48 -12.45 -3.82 18.61
C LYS A 48 -12.30 -2.97 17.36
N ILE A 49 -11.09 -2.94 16.78
CA ILE A 49 -10.84 -2.23 15.52
C ILE A 49 -11.72 -2.83 14.42
N LEU A 50 -11.64 -4.15 14.23
CA LEU A 50 -12.42 -4.86 13.22
C LEU A 50 -13.93 -4.63 13.41
N TYR A 51 -14.41 -4.72 14.65
CA TYR A 51 -15.81 -4.49 14.97
C TYR A 51 -16.30 -3.10 14.57
N CYS A 52 -15.47 -2.06 14.78
CA CYS A 52 -15.81 -0.70 14.37
C CYS A 52 -15.79 -0.55 12.85
N LEU A 53 -14.71 -0.98 12.19
CA LEU A 53 -14.55 -0.83 10.74
C LEU A 53 -15.65 -1.56 9.96
N GLN A 54 -16.09 -2.74 10.42
CA GLN A 54 -17.19 -3.48 9.80
C GLN A 54 -18.56 -2.80 9.90
N ARG A 55 -18.75 -1.89 10.86
CA ARG A 55 -20.01 -1.16 11.08
C ARG A 55 -19.98 0.27 10.58
N ALA A 56 -18.81 0.75 10.21
CA ALA A 56 -18.62 2.09 9.70
C ALA A 56 -19.29 2.25 8.34
N ASP A 57 -19.77 3.46 8.09
CA ASP A 57 -20.24 3.84 6.77
C ASP A 57 -19.05 3.89 5.78
N ALA A 58 -19.31 3.51 4.52
CA ALA A 58 -18.27 3.46 3.50
C ALA A 58 -17.69 4.85 3.19
N ASP A 59 -18.49 5.90 3.25
CA ASP A 59 -18.02 7.27 3.06
C ASP A 59 -17.11 7.70 4.22
N LEU A 60 -17.46 7.32 5.45
CA LEU A 60 -16.63 7.58 6.63
C LEU A 60 -15.25 6.89 6.52
N LEU A 61 -15.21 5.64 6.05
CA LEU A 61 -13.97 4.92 5.81
C LEU A 61 -13.13 5.63 4.74
N ARG A 62 -13.73 5.98 3.60
CA ARG A 62 -13.06 6.68 2.49
C ARG A 62 -12.49 8.02 2.93
N GLU A 63 -13.22 8.80 3.71
CA GLU A 63 -12.78 10.12 4.17
C GLU A 63 -11.60 10.06 5.14
N ASN A 64 -11.45 8.96 5.88
CA ASN A 64 -10.39 8.79 6.89
C ASN A 64 -9.24 7.89 6.43
N GLU A 65 -9.31 7.32 5.22
CA GLU A 65 -8.32 6.37 4.70
C GLU A 65 -6.91 6.94 4.59
N TRP A 66 -6.79 8.26 4.39
CA TRP A 66 -5.52 8.98 4.22
C TRP A 66 -4.91 9.45 5.55
N ALA A 67 -5.60 9.26 6.69
CA ALA A 67 -5.08 9.64 8.01
C ALA A 67 -3.70 9.05 8.38
N PRO A 68 -3.35 7.79 8.03
CA PRO A 68 -2.04 7.23 8.36
C PRO A 68 -0.91 7.63 7.39
N VAL A 69 -1.23 8.27 6.27
CA VAL A 69 -0.26 8.62 5.22
C VAL A 69 0.55 9.85 5.62
N ARG A 70 1.87 9.80 5.43
CA ARG A 70 2.76 10.93 5.77
C ARG A 70 3.60 11.43 4.62
N GLU A 71 3.79 10.63 3.57
CA GLU A 71 4.77 10.92 2.52
C GLU A 71 4.15 10.85 1.12
N PHE A 72 4.89 11.38 0.14
CA PHE A 72 4.49 11.30 -1.26
C PHE A 72 4.62 9.87 -1.79
N ALA A 73 3.60 9.42 -2.53
CA ALA A 73 3.47 8.05 -3.01
C ALA A 73 3.46 6.99 -1.88
N ASP A 74 3.05 7.38 -0.67
CA ASP A 74 2.77 6.45 0.43
C ASP A 74 1.26 6.15 0.43
N PHE A 75 0.85 5.03 -0.17
CA PHE A 75 -0.57 4.67 -0.25
C PHE A 75 -0.99 3.88 1.00
N PRO A 76 -2.14 4.22 1.61
CA PRO A 76 -2.49 3.69 2.94
C PRO A 76 -2.77 2.19 2.91
N TRP A 77 -3.40 1.69 1.84
CA TRP A 77 -3.87 0.31 1.70
C TRP A 77 -3.28 -0.31 0.44
N VAL A 78 -2.29 -1.17 0.63
CA VAL A 78 -1.56 -1.88 -0.43
C VAL A 78 -1.39 -3.35 -0.01
N PRO A 79 -1.04 -4.26 -0.92
CA PRO A 79 -0.72 -5.64 -0.55
C PRO A 79 0.27 -5.73 0.61
N VAL A 80 0.05 -6.70 1.49
CA VAL A 80 0.86 -6.94 2.69
C VAL A 80 1.56 -8.28 2.57
N VAL A 81 2.79 -8.36 3.10
CA VAL A 81 3.48 -9.66 3.29
C VAL A 81 2.76 -10.41 4.41
N ASP A 82 1.91 -11.36 4.05
CA ASP A 82 0.98 -12.07 4.95
C ASP A 82 1.44 -13.48 5.32
N GLY A 83 2.42 -14.05 4.60
CA GLY A 83 2.88 -15.42 4.80
C GLY A 83 2.04 -16.47 4.07
N ASP A 84 1.03 -16.08 3.30
CA ASP A 84 0.15 -16.97 2.53
C ASP A 84 0.17 -16.59 1.05
N PHE A 85 -0.44 -15.45 0.68
CA PHE A 85 -0.39 -14.97 -0.69
C PHE A 85 0.98 -14.38 -1.05
N LEU A 86 1.55 -13.55 -0.16
CA LEU A 86 2.91 -13.03 -0.24
C LEU A 86 3.71 -13.55 0.95
N VAL A 87 4.50 -14.60 0.71
CA VAL A 87 5.33 -15.22 1.74
C VAL A 87 6.57 -14.39 2.10
N GLU A 88 7.06 -13.56 1.18
CA GLU A 88 8.24 -12.73 1.36
C GLU A 88 8.20 -11.47 0.47
N SER A 89 9.18 -10.58 0.64
CA SER A 89 9.29 -9.37 -0.18
C SER A 89 9.63 -9.68 -1.64
N ALA A 90 9.10 -8.88 -2.57
CA ALA A 90 9.39 -9.02 -4.00
C ALA A 90 10.89 -8.94 -4.32
N GLN A 91 11.67 -8.18 -3.53
CA GLN A 91 13.11 -8.07 -3.66
C GLN A 91 13.82 -9.39 -3.29
N THR A 92 13.31 -10.11 -2.29
CA THR A 92 13.84 -11.42 -1.88
C THR A 92 13.57 -12.46 -2.96
N SER A 93 12.33 -12.56 -3.44
CA SER A 93 11.96 -13.56 -4.46
C SER A 93 12.71 -13.34 -5.76
N LEU A 94 12.84 -12.09 -6.21
CA LEU A 94 13.61 -11.75 -7.42
C LEU A 94 15.11 -12.01 -7.28
N ARG A 95 15.66 -12.08 -6.07
CA ARG A 95 17.06 -12.45 -5.83
C ARG A 95 17.24 -13.97 -5.83
N GLN A 96 16.30 -14.70 -5.22
CA GLN A 96 16.30 -16.16 -5.20
C GLN A 96 16.12 -16.72 -6.62
N GLU A 97 15.10 -16.28 -7.36
CA GLU A 97 14.87 -16.72 -8.76
C GLU A 97 16.05 -16.41 -9.69
N ARG A 98 16.75 -15.30 -9.46
CA ARG A 98 17.93 -14.92 -10.26
C ARG A 98 19.11 -15.87 -10.03
N GLN A 99 19.17 -16.57 -8.90
CA GLN A 99 20.15 -17.64 -8.70
C GLN A 99 19.76 -18.92 -9.46
N ASP A 100 18.46 -19.11 -9.72
CA ASP A 100 17.92 -20.32 -10.34
C ASP A 100 17.73 -20.20 -11.86
N GLN A 101 17.54 -19.00 -12.43
CA GLN A 101 17.30 -18.82 -13.88
C GLN A 101 18.10 -17.67 -14.50
N ASN A 102 18.97 -18.05 -15.44
CA ASN A 102 19.93 -17.19 -16.13
C ASN A 102 19.36 -16.45 -17.36
N ARG A 103 18.05 -16.14 -17.43
CA ARG A 103 17.46 -15.41 -18.58
C ARG A 103 16.16 -14.67 -18.21
N GLU A 104 16.18 -13.33 -18.17
CA GLU A 104 15.01 -12.55 -18.61
C GLU A 104 15.34 -11.07 -18.89
N ILE A 105 14.76 -10.54 -19.97
CA ILE A 105 14.86 -9.15 -20.41
C ILE A 105 13.73 -8.35 -19.74
N LYS A 106 14.06 -7.26 -19.03
CA LYS A 106 13.09 -6.31 -18.46
C LYS A 106 13.27 -4.94 -19.10
N GLY A 107 12.24 -4.45 -19.79
CA GLY A 107 12.19 -3.09 -20.34
C GLY A 107 11.52 -2.13 -19.36
N PHE A 108 12.06 -0.91 -19.23
CA PHE A 108 11.45 0.21 -18.49
C PHE A 108 11.12 1.33 -19.48
N SER A 109 9.92 1.92 -19.38
CA SER A 109 9.63 3.23 -20.00
C SER A 109 10.04 4.34 -19.04
N HIS A 110 10.64 5.40 -19.58
CA HIS A 110 11.39 6.41 -18.82
C HIS A 110 10.54 7.57 -18.26
N GLU A 111 9.20 7.44 -18.20
CA GLU A 111 8.29 8.60 -18.16
C GLU A 111 7.34 8.69 -16.95
N ILE A 112 7.48 7.83 -15.94
CA ILE A 112 6.45 7.69 -14.88
C ILE A 112 6.63 8.69 -13.73
N ILE A 113 7.86 9.17 -13.49
CA ILE A 113 8.14 10.04 -12.33
C ILE A 113 7.56 11.46 -12.52
N PHE A 114 7.30 11.90 -13.76
CA PHE A 114 6.94 13.30 -14.02
C PHE A 114 5.46 13.61 -13.73
N GLU A 115 4.53 12.68 -13.97
CA GLU A 115 3.10 12.91 -13.76
C GLU A 115 2.68 13.01 -12.28
N LEU A 116 3.26 12.19 -11.41
CA LEU A 116 2.87 12.19 -9.99
C LEU A 116 3.21 13.52 -9.28
N LYS A 117 4.26 14.23 -9.71
CA LYS A 117 4.72 15.46 -9.04
C LYS A 117 3.85 16.69 -9.36
N LEU A 118 3.17 16.71 -10.51
CA LEU A 118 2.35 17.86 -10.94
C LEU A 118 1.01 17.93 -10.19
N ASN A 119 0.39 16.80 -9.85
CA ASN A 119 -0.90 16.79 -9.13
C ASN A 119 -0.77 17.11 -7.62
N TYR A 120 0.36 16.79 -7.00
CA TYR A 120 0.59 17.08 -5.57
C TYR A 120 0.64 18.58 -5.27
N MET A 121 1.14 19.39 -6.20
CA MET A 121 1.35 20.84 -5.98
C MET A 121 0.08 21.68 -6.21
N HIS A 122 -0.97 21.12 -6.82
CA HIS A 122 -2.07 21.92 -7.33
C HIS A 122 -3.42 21.79 -6.61
N ASN A 123 -3.71 20.73 -5.83
CA ASN A 123 -5.10 20.57 -5.39
C ASN A 123 -5.43 19.86 -4.07
N ASN A 124 -4.49 19.49 -3.19
CA ASN A 124 -4.80 18.76 -1.93
C ASN A 124 -5.74 17.55 -2.08
N SER A 125 -5.93 17.04 -3.30
CA SER A 125 -6.78 15.92 -3.67
C SER A 125 -6.02 15.14 -4.72
N LEU A 126 -5.54 13.95 -4.34
CA LEU A 126 -4.93 13.01 -5.28
C LEU A 126 -6.02 12.50 -6.23
N GLN A 127 -6.12 13.08 -7.43
CA GLN A 127 -6.83 12.46 -8.54
C GLN A 127 -5.82 11.69 -9.39
N PHE A 128 -5.86 10.36 -9.29
CA PHE A 128 -5.14 9.46 -10.19
C PHE A 128 -5.91 9.39 -11.50
N TYR A 129 -5.47 10.11 -12.52
CA TYR A 129 -5.89 9.84 -13.89
C TYR A 129 -4.92 8.81 -14.46
N PHE A 130 -5.38 7.57 -14.62
CA PHE A 130 -4.75 6.63 -15.53
C PHE A 130 -5.31 6.93 -16.93
N ALA A 131 -4.50 7.57 -17.79
CA ALA A 131 -4.77 7.68 -19.22
C ALA A 131 -4.04 6.56 -19.97
#